data_AF-A0A2W0B8D5-F1
#
_entry.id   AF-A0A2W0B8D5-F1
#
_cell.length_a   1.000
_cell.length_b   1.000
_cell.length_c   1.000
_cell.angle_alpha   90.00
_cell.angle_beta   90.00
_cell.angle_gamma   90.00
#
_symmetry.space_group_name_H-M   'P 1'
#
loop_
_entity.id
_entity.type
_entity.pdbx_description
1 polymer ?
#
loop_
_entity_poly.entity_id
_entity_poly.type
_entity_poly.pdbx_seq_one_letter_code
_entity_poly.pdbx_strand_id
1 'polypeptide(L)'
;MAPAAPLIHWPQGATANLEMFWRWLHYFGQIAGAEAKNGHGNAGAFFGSWILIWIVVWVIFYALLRVGNGALLFMGSTAAMIAANWLFLRINSHGWESNRSLAIGIGGGMGLFLLLNVWGIVWRANKKILRWMEAANKNGSPMPPEAATLARQAALTSRFSFYLTFVIIFFMAAASHFPLFGV
;
A
#
# COMPACT_ATOMS: atom_id res chain seq x y z
N MET A 1 -0.44 42.20 13.24
CA MET A 1 -1.36 41.05 13.05
C MET A 1 -0.51 39.90 12.52
N ALA A 2 -0.31 38.84 13.32
CA ALA A 2 0.57 37.73 12.93
C ALA A 2 -0.03 36.93 11.76
N PRO A 3 0.74 36.53 10.74
CA PRO A 3 0.25 35.68 9.67
C PRO A 3 -0.07 34.29 10.25
N ALA A 4 -1.34 33.90 10.20
CA ALA A 4 -1.76 32.55 10.55
C ALA A 4 -0.99 31.55 9.66
N ALA A 5 -0.29 30.61 10.29
CA ALA A 5 0.37 29.52 9.58
C ALA A 5 -0.66 28.79 8.71
N PRO A 6 -0.34 28.42 7.45
CA PRO A 6 -1.27 27.69 6.62
C PRO A 6 -1.44 26.31 7.23
N LEU A 7 -2.53 26.14 7.98
CA LEU A 7 -3.01 24.84 8.42
C LEU A 7 -3.13 23.98 7.17
N ILE A 8 -2.44 22.85 7.19
CA ILE A 8 -2.56 21.80 6.20
C ILE A 8 -4.03 21.35 6.20
N HIS A 9 -4.84 21.94 5.34
CA HIS A 9 -6.23 21.55 5.15
C HIS A 9 -6.21 20.39 4.16
N TRP A 10 -6.51 19.20 4.65
CA TRP A 10 -6.69 18.04 3.79
C TRP A 10 -8.00 18.25 3.00
N PRO A 11 -8.04 17.93 1.69
CA PRO A 11 -9.29 17.93 0.94
C PRO A 11 -10.31 17.01 1.65
N GLN A 12 -11.59 17.36 1.68
CA GLN A 12 -12.64 16.60 2.40
C GLN A 12 -12.71 15.12 1.97
N GLY A 13 -12.37 14.78 0.73
CA GLY A 13 -12.28 13.39 0.27
C GLY A 13 -11.09 12.59 0.84
N ALA A 14 -10.06 13.29 1.30
CA ALA A 14 -8.87 12.66 1.86
C ALA A 14 -9.05 12.23 3.33
N THR A 15 -9.86 12.96 4.11
CA THR A 15 -10.25 12.53 5.46
C THR A 15 -11.14 11.30 5.40
N ALA A 16 -12.09 11.26 4.46
CA ALA A 16 -12.93 10.09 4.22
C ALA A 16 -12.11 8.82 3.88
N ASN A 17 -11.09 8.93 3.02
CA ASN A 17 -10.23 7.80 2.67
C ASN A 17 -9.41 7.27 3.87
N LEU A 18 -8.92 8.18 4.72
CA LEU A 18 -8.19 7.83 5.94
C LEU A 18 -9.11 7.18 6.97
N GLU A 19 -10.30 7.73 7.18
CA GLU A 19 -11.31 7.15 8.08
C GLU A 19 -11.73 5.75 7.62
N MET A 20 -11.96 5.56 6.31
CA MET A 20 -12.27 4.24 5.76
C MET A 20 -11.13 3.24 5.99
N PHE A 21 -9.88 3.66 5.81
CA PHE A 21 -8.70 2.83 6.11
C PHE A 21 -8.62 2.47 7.60
N TRP A 22 -8.82 3.43 8.50
CA TRP A 22 -8.81 3.18 9.94
C TRP A 22 -9.94 2.24 10.35
N ARG A 23 -11.16 2.43 9.82
CA ARG A 23 -12.29 1.53 10.06
C ARG A 23 -12.01 0.11 9.58
N TRP A 24 -11.39 -0.02 8.40
CA TRP A 24 -10.97 -1.32 7.87
C TRP A 24 -9.91 -1.98 8.76
N LEU A 25 -8.90 -1.23 9.23
CA LEU A 25 -7.89 -1.72 10.16
C LEU A 25 -8.49 -2.21 11.47
N HIS A 26 -9.41 -1.45 12.05
CA HIS A 26 -10.13 -1.85 13.26
C HIS A 26 -10.92 -3.15 13.04
N TYR A 27 -11.63 -3.28 11.92
CA TYR A 27 -12.38 -4.47 11.57
C TYR A 27 -11.47 -5.71 11.40
N PHE A 28 -10.35 -5.56 10.70
CA PHE A 28 -9.39 -6.64 10.53
C PHE A 28 -8.74 -7.06 11.86
N GLY A 29 -8.37 -6.09 12.72
CA GLY A 29 -7.86 -6.36 14.06
C GLY A 29 -8.87 -7.08 14.96
N GLN A 30 -10.18 -6.80 14.80
CA GLN A 30 -11.24 -7.53 15.49
C GLN A 30 -11.36 -8.99 15.02
N ILE A 31 -11.22 -9.25 13.72
CA ILE A 31 -11.22 -10.63 13.17
C ILE A 31 -10.03 -11.41 13.71
N ALA A 32 -8.82 -10.86 13.59
CA ALA A 32 -7.61 -11.50 14.11
C ALA A 32 -7.70 -11.73 15.64
N GLY A 33 -8.30 -10.77 16.36
CA GLY A 33 -8.59 -10.87 17.79
C GLY A 33 -9.57 -11.97 18.16
N ALA A 34 -10.61 -12.16 17.35
CA ALA A 34 -11.61 -13.21 17.55
C ALA A 34 -11.02 -14.60 17.27
N GLU A 35 -10.23 -14.74 16.21
CA GLU A 35 -9.60 -16.02 15.85
C GLU A 35 -8.52 -16.44 16.83
N ALA A 36 -7.67 -15.50 17.29
CA ALA A 36 -6.70 -15.72 18.35
C ALA A 36 -7.34 -16.26 19.64
N LYS A 37 -8.51 -15.74 20.01
CA LYS A 37 -9.27 -16.21 21.17
C LYS A 37 -9.86 -17.60 20.96
N ASN A 38 -10.25 -17.94 19.73
CA ASN A 38 -10.89 -19.20 19.39
C ASN A 38 -9.90 -20.36 19.17
N GLY A 39 -8.65 -20.09 18.78
CA GLY A 39 -7.62 -21.12 18.54
C GLY A 39 -6.32 -20.94 19.33
N HIS A 40 -6.37 -20.22 20.46
CA HIS A 40 -5.27 -20.06 21.43
C HIS A 40 -3.98 -19.36 20.92
N GLY A 41 -4.02 -18.61 19.83
CA GLY A 41 -2.84 -17.84 19.38
C GLY A 41 -2.86 -16.36 19.76
N ASN A 42 -1.92 -15.61 19.19
CA ASN A 42 -1.67 -14.21 19.53
C ASN A 42 -2.06 -13.27 18.38
N ALA A 43 -3.18 -12.56 18.53
CA ALA A 43 -3.67 -11.59 17.55
C ALA A 43 -2.67 -10.46 17.25
N GLY A 44 -1.90 -10.05 18.26
CA GLY A 44 -0.84 -9.05 18.12
C GLY A 44 0.32 -9.56 17.28
N ALA A 45 0.68 -10.83 17.39
CA ALA A 45 1.72 -11.44 16.56
C ALA A 45 1.27 -11.59 15.10
N PHE A 46 0.01 -11.99 14.88
CA PHE A 46 -0.59 -12.05 13.54
C PHE A 46 -0.58 -10.68 12.87
N PHE A 47 -1.16 -9.67 13.53
CA PHE A 47 -1.24 -8.31 12.98
C PHE A 47 0.14 -7.63 12.86
N GLY A 48 1.04 -7.90 13.81
CA GLY A 48 2.42 -7.40 13.78
C GLY A 48 3.23 -8.01 12.63
N SER A 49 3.12 -9.31 12.40
CA SER A 49 3.77 -9.96 11.25
C SER A 49 3.19 -9.44 9.94
N TRP A 50 1.87 -9.27 9.87
CA TRP A 50 1.17 -8.72 8.72
C TRP A 50 1.71 -7.32 8.35
N ILE A 51 1.67 -6.36 9.27
CA ILE A 51 2.10 -4.98 8.95
C ILE A 51 3.58 -4.93 8.60
N LEU A 52 4.42 -5.71 9.29
CA LEU A 52 5.86 -5.75 9.04
C LEU A 52 6.18 -6.26 7.64
N ILE A 53 5.57 -7.37 7.23
CA ILE A 53 5.78 -7.96 5.89
C ILE A 53 5.42 -6.95 4.80
N TRP A 54 4.24 -6.33 4.89
CA TRP A 54 3.77 -5.41 3.85
C TRP A 54 4.56 -4.09 3.81
N ILE A 55 5.04 -3.61 4.96
CA ILE A 55 5.97 -2.47 5.02
C ILE A 55 7.31 -2.83 4.37
N VAL A 56 7.87 -4.01 4.65
CA VAL A 56 9.13 -4.47 4.03
C VAL A 56 8.98 -4.55 2.51
N VAL A 57 7.88 -5.11 2.00
CA VAL A 57 7.59 -5.17 0.56
C VAL A 57 7.55 -3.77 -0.04
N TRP A 58 6.89 -2.83 0.62
CA TRP A 58 6.84 -1.45 0.15
C TRP A 58 8.22 -0.77 0.16
N VAL A 59 9.04 -1.02 1.17
CA VAL A 59 10.42 -0.51 1.22
C VAL A 59 11.27 -1.10 0.09
N ILE A 60 11.13 -2.40 -0.22
CA ILE A 60 11.80 -3.04 -1.36
C ILE A 60 11.36 -2.37 -2.67
N PHE A 61 10.05 -2.18 -2.87
CA PHE A 61 9.53 -1.47 -4.04
C PHE A 61 10.12 -0.07 -4.16
N TYR A 62 10.15 0.68 -3.05
CA TYR A 62 10.71 2.02 -3.01
C TYR A 62 12.21 2.04 -3.34
N ALA A 63 12.98 1.09 -2.81
CA ALA A 63 14.40 0.95 -3.12
C ALA A 63 14.62 0.65 -4.61
N LEU A 64 13.86 -0.29 -5.20
CA LEU A 64 13.91 -0.61 -6.62
C LEU A 64 13.51 0.59 -7.50
N LEU A 65 12.55 1.40 -7.04
CA LEU A 65 12.14 2.62 -7.74
C LEU A 65 13.28 3.65 -7.79
N ARG A 66 14.13 3.70 -6.76
CA ARG A 66 15.31 4.57 -6.71
C ARG A 66 16.44 4.11 -7.63
N VAL A 67 16.52 2.82 -7.96
CA VAL A 67 17.48 2.28 -8.95
C VAL A 67 17.15 2.78 -10.36
N GLY A 68 15.88 3.12 -10.65
CA GLY A 68 15.47 3.75 -11.91
C GLY A 68 15.34 2.80 -13.12
N ASN A 69 15.58 1.49 -12.92
CA ASN A 69 15.32 0.46 -13.92
C ASN A 69 13.88 -0.06 -13.82
N GLY A 70 13.06 0.24 -14.82
CA GLY A 70 11.65 -0.16 -14.85
C GLY A 70 11.45 -1.67 -14.84
N ALA A 71 12.21 -2.43 -15.65
CA ALA A 71 12.05 -3.88 -15.71
C ALA A 71 12.39 -4.54 -14.38
N LEU A 72 13.48 -4.10 -13.74
CA LEU A 72 13.86 -4.56 -12.40
C LEU A 72 12.79 -4.20 -11.35
N LEU A 73 12.21 -3.00 -11.43
CA LEU A 73 11.12 -2.59 -10.56
C LEU A 73 9.92 -3.55 -10.68
N PHE A 74 9.43 -3.81 -11.89
CA PHE A 74 8.27 -4.69 -12.08
C PHE A 74 8.58 -6.13 -11.65
N MET A 75 9.67 -6.73 -12.14
CA MET A 75 10.01 -8.12 -11.82
C MET A 75 10.33 -8.30 -10.34
N GLY A 76 11.16 -7.43 -9.76
CA GLY A 76 11.56 -7.49 -8.36
C GLY A 76 10.39 -7.27 -7.41
N SER A 77 9.48 -6.34 -7.74
CA SER A 77 8.31 -6.08 -6.90
C SER A 77 7.27 -7.19 -6.99
N THR A 78 7.09 -7.81 -8.16
CA THR A 78 6.24 -9.00 -8.30
C THR A 78 6.80 -10.16 -7.51
N ALA A 79 8.12 -10.42 -7.59
CA ALA A 79 8.77 -11.45 -6.79
C ALA A 79 8.63 -11.20 -5.29
N ALA A 80 8.80 -9.95 -4.85
CA ALA A 80 8.58 -9.56 -3.45
C ALA A 80 7.13 -9.79 -3.01
N MET A 81 6.14 -9.52 -3.87
CA MET A 81 4.72 -9.76 -3.59
C MET A 81 4.44 -11.25 -3.40
N ILE A 82 4.98 -12.11 -4.28
CA ILE A 82 4.84 -13.56 -4.17
C ILE A 82 5.50 -14.08 -2.89
N ALA A 83 6.73 -13.63 -2.61
CA ALA A 83 7.45 -14.02 -1.40
C ALA A 83 6.73 -13.57 -0.13
N ALA A 84 6.12 -12.39 -0.14
CA ALA A 84 5.34 -11.88 0.98
C ALA A 84 4.08 -12.69 1.24
N ASN A 85 3.32 -13.04 0.19
CA ASN A 85 2.15 -13.91 0.32
C ASN A 85 2.53 -15.28 0.88
N TRP A 86 3.60 -15.88 0.35
CA TRP A 86 4.11 -17.16 0.84
C TRP A 86 4.58 -17.08 2.29
N LEU A 87 5.35 -16.05 2.64
CA LEU A 87 5.86 -15.85 4.00
C LEU A 87 4.73 -15.58 5.00
N PHE A 88 3.75 -14.76 4.62
CA PHE A 88 2.58 -14.47 5.43
C PHE A 88 1.79 -15.74 5.73
N LEU A 89 1.51 -16.55 4.70
CA LEU A 89 0.84 -17.84 4.88
C LEU A 89 1.68 -18.76 5.76
N ARG A 90 2.98 -18.94 5.47
CA ARG A 90 3.84 -19.83 6.26
C ARG A 90 3.91 -19.49 7.75
N ILE A 91 3.84 -18.21 8.11
CA ILE A 91 3.91 -17.74 9.49
C ILE A 91 2.54 -17.76 10.17
N ASN A 92 1.44 -17.65 9.40
CA ASN A 92 0.09 -17.46 9.96
C ASN A 92 -0.89 -18.59 9.64
N SER A 93 -0.50 -19.63 8.89
CA SER A 93 -1.33 -20.81 8.62
C SER A 93 -0.97 -21.93 9.60
N HIS A 94 -1.62 -21.99 10.75
CA HIS A 94 -1.40 -23.01 11.77
C HIS A 94 -2.56 -24.02 11.85
N GLY A 95 -3.59 -23.87 11.00
CA GLY A 95 -4.69 -24.83 10.84
C GLY A 95 -5.92 -24.55 11.70
N TRP A 96 -5.91 -23.48 12.49
CA TRP A 96 -7.04 -23.01 13.30
C TRP A 96 -7.63 -21.69 12.80
N GLU A 97 -6.96 -21.04 11.85
CA GLU A 97 -7.37 -19.78 11.23
C GLU A 97 -8.37 -20.02 10.10
N SER A 98 -9.32 -19.11 9.93
CA SER A 98 -10.26 -19.20 8.81
C SER A 98 -9.63 -18.76 7.49
N ASN A 99 -10.02 -19.40 6.39
CA ASN A 99 -9.66 -18.99 5.02
C ASN A 99 -9.96 -17.50 4.77
N ARG A 100 -11.03 -16.99 5.41
CA ARG A 100 -11.45 -15.60 5.32
C ARG A 100 -10.40 -14.66 5.90
N SER A 101 -9.83 -14.96 7.06
CA SER A 101 -8.85 -14.10 7.71
C SER A 101 -7.52 -14.07 6.97
N LEU A 102 -7.06 -15.22 6.49
CA LEU A 102 -5.87 -15.31 5.64
C LEU A 102 -6.06 -14.54 4.32
N ALA A 103 -7.22 -14.69 3.67
CA ALA A 103 -7.56 -13.95 2.45
C ALA A 103 -7.66 -12.44 2.69
N ILE A 104 -8.28 -12.00 3.79
CA ILE A 104 -8.34 -10.57 4.16
C ILE A 104 -6.94 -10.05 4.49
N GLY A 105 -6.09 -10.83 5.14
CA GLY A 105 -4.69 -10.45 5.40
C GLY A 105 -3.91 -10.22 4.10
N ILE A 106 -4.04 -11.13 3.13
CA ILE A 106 -3.38 -10.99 1.83
C ILE A 106 -3.92 -9.78 1.05
N GLY A 107 -5.24 -9.68 0.89
CA GLY A 107 -5.88 -8.58 0.14
C GLY A 107 -5.68 -7.22 0.80
N GLY A 108 -5.82 -7.17 2.13
CA GLY A 108 -5.59 -5.97 2.94
C GLY A 108 -4.15 -5.48 2.89
N GLY A 109 -3.19 -6.41 2.85
CA GLY A 109 -1.78 -6.10 2.73
C GLY A 109 -1.40 -5.47 1.39
N MET A 110 -1.94 -6.01 0.30
CA MET A 110 -1.84 -5.38 -1.02
C MET A 110 -2.54 -4.00 -1.04
N GLY A 111 -3.65 -3.85 -0.32
CA GLY A 111 -4.32 -2.56 -0.10
C GLY A 111 -3.44 -1.54 0.64
N LEU A 112 -2.75 -1.96 1.71
CA LEU A 112 -1.78 -1.12 2.42
C LEU A 112 -0.64 -0.69 1.51
N PHE A 113 -0.11 -1.61 0.70
CA PHE A 113 0.92 -1.31 -0.29
C PHE A 113 0.46 -0.25 -1.31
N LEU A 114 -0.77 -0.36 -1.82
CA LEU A 114 -1.36 0.65 -2.72
C LEU A 114 -1.53 2.01 -2.05
N LEU A 115 -1.99 2.02 -0.79
CA LEU A 115 -2.11 3.24 0.00
C LEU A 115 -0.76 3.95 0.12
N LEU A 116 0.31 3.21 0.44
CA LEU A 116 1.66 3.75 0.56
C LEU A 116 2.22 4.23 -0.79
N ASN A 117 1.90 3.59 -1.90
CA ASN A 117 2.27 4.07 -3.23
C ASN A 117 1.61 5.41 -3.56
N VAL A 118 0.30 5.54 -3.32
CA VAL A 118 -0.46 6.77 -3.60
C VAL A 118 0.00 7.90 -2.67
N TRP A 119 -0.04 7.68 -1.36
CA TRP A 119 0.22 8.73 -0.37
C TRP A 119 1.70 8.98 -0.14
N GLY A 120 2.51 7.93 -0.15
CA GLY A 120 3.94 7.99 0.13
C GLY A 120 4.79 8.45 -1.06
N ILE A 121 4.35 8.18 -2.30
CA ILE A 121 5.15 8.46 -3.51
C ILE A 121 4.42 9.44 -4.43
N VAL A 122 3.29 9.01 -5.03
CA VAL A 122 2.63 9.74 -6.12
C VAL A 122 2.15 11.12 -5.67
N TRP A 123 1.45 11.19 -4.54
CA TRP A 123 0.92 12.45 -4.01
C TRP A 123 2.02 13.45 -3.66
N ARG A 124 3.13 12.97 -3.06
CA ARG A 124 4.28 13.82 -2.74
C ARG A 124 4.98 14.34 -4.00
N ALA A 125 5.15 13.50 -5.01
CA ALA A 125 5.70 13.91 -6.30
C ALA A 125 4.82 14.96 -6.99
N ASN A 126 3.51 14.70 -7.10
CA ASN A 126 2.55 15.62 -7.72
C ASN A 126 2.50 16.98 -7.01
N LYS A 127 2.51 17.02 -5.67
CA LYS A 127 2.57 18.28 -4.92
C LYS A 127 3.86 19.06 -5.18
N LYS A 128 5.02 18.38 -5.29
CA LYS A 128 6.30 19.04 -5.58
C LYS A 128 6.31 19.60 -7.01
N ILE A 129 5.80 18.84 -7.98
CA ILE A 129 5.65 19.28 -9.38
C ILE A 129 4.71 20.48 -9.49
N LEU A 130 3.54 20.46 -8.84
CA LEU A 130 2.58 21.55 -8.89
C LEU A 130 3.17 22.86 -8.35
N ARG A 131 3.93 22.80 -7.24
CA ARG A 131 4.63 23.97 -6.70
C ARG A 131 5.62 24.58 -7.70
N TRP A 132 6.34 23.74 -8.45
CA TRP A 132 7.26 24.22 -9.48
C TRP A 132 6.54 24.80 -10.69
N MET A 133 5.41 24.21 -11.09
CA MET A 133 4.55 24.77 -12.14
C MET A 133 4.00 26.15 -11.74
N GLU A 134 3.57 26.32 -10.49
CA GLU A 134 3.13 27.61 -9.96
C GLU A 134 4.25 28.66 -9.97
N ALA A 135 5.48 28.27 -9.57
CA ALA A 135 6.63 29.15 -9.60
C ALA A 135 7.01 29.57 -11.04
N ALA A 136 6.97 28.62 -11.98
CA ALA A 136 7.21 28.87 -13.40
C ALA A 136 6.17 29.85 -13.96
N ASN A 137 4.89 29.67 -13.62
CA ASN A 137 3.81 30.53 -14.09
C ASN A 137 3.87 31.96 -13.50
N LYS A 138 4.23 32.10 -12.22
CA LYS A 138 4.29 33.41 -11.54
C LYS A 138 5.56 34.19 -11.84
N ASN A 139 6.70 33.51 -11.85
CA ASN A 139 8.01 34.16 -11.82
C ASN A 139 8.87 33.85 -13.06
N GLY A 140 8.35 33.06 -14.02
CA GLY A 140 9.12 32.60 -15.17
C GLY A 140 10.27 31.66 -14.81
N SER A 141 10.29 31.10 -13.59
CA SER A 141 11.38 30.26 -13.14
C SER A 141 11.46 28.96 -13.97
N PRO A 142 12.64 28.55 -14.45
CA PRO A 142 12.78 27.33 -15.24
C PRO A 142 12.44 26.08 -14.42
N MET A 143 11.84 25.08 -15.08
CA MET A 143 11.50 23.81 -14.45
C MET A 143 12.79 23.07 -14.04
N PRO A 144 12.93 22.60 -12.80
CA PRO A 144 14.14 21.90 -12.37
C PRO A 144 14.26 20.54 -13.07
N PRO A 145 15.48 20.07 -13.40
CA PRO A 145 15.70 18.75 -14.02
C PRO A 145 15.14 17.58 -13.20
N GLU A 146 15.09 17.73 -11.86
CA GLU A 146 14.47 16.75 -10.96
C GLU A 146 12.99 16.48 -11.27
N ALA A 147 12.27 17.43 -11.87
CA ALA A 147 10.86 17.27 -12.20
C ALA A 147 10.61 16.10 -13.14
N ALA A 148 11.48 15.90 -14.13
CA ALA A 148 11.38 14.76 -15.05
C ALA A 148 11.55 13.43 -14.30
N THR A 149 12.50 13.37 -13.36
CA THR A 149 12.73 12.15 -12.56
C THR A 149 11.56 11.83 -11.63
N LEU A 150 10.99 12.83 -10.96
CA LEU A 150 9.83 12.67 -10.08
C LEU A 150 8.58 12.29 -10.87
N ALA A 151 8.36 12.91 -12.02
CA ALA A 151 7.25 12.57 -12.91
C ALA A 151 7.36 11.12 -13.39
N ARG A 152 8.57 10.67 -13.76
CA ARG A 152 8.83 9.27 -14.13
C ARG A 152 8.56 8.30 -12.97
N GLN A 153 9.01 8.63 -11.76
CA GLN A 153 8.77 7.81 -10.57
C GLN A 153 7.28 7.69 -10.25
N ALA A 154 6.54 8.80 -10.32
CA ALA A 154 5.09 8.81 -10.15
C ALA A 154 4.41 7.95 -11.23
N ALA A 155 4.79 8.08 -12.50
CA ALA A 155 4.22 7.32 -13.60
C ALA A 155 4.47 5.80 -13.46
N LEU A 156 5.70 5.39 -13.13
CA LEU A 156 6.03 3.98 -12.91
C LEU A 156 5.25 3.39 -11.73
N THR A 157 5.16 4.15 -10.63
CA THR A 157 4.41 3.75 -9.44
C THR A 157 2.91 3.60 -9.73
N SER A 158 2.33 4.54 -10.47
CA SER A 158 0.92 4.48 -10.89
C SER A 158 0.63 3.29 -11.81
N ARG A 159 1.54 2.99 -12.76
CA ARG A 159 1.40 1.81 -13.65
C ARG A 159 1.43 0.50 -12.86
N PHE A 160 2.42 0.33 -11.98
CA PHE A 160 2.49 -0.86 -11.14
C PHE A 160 1.23 -1.01 -10.28
N SER A 161 0.81 0.09 -9.66
CA SER A 161 -0.40 0.11 -8.81
C SER A 161 -1.66 -0.25 -9.61
N PHE A 162 -1.79 0.25 -10.84
CA PHE A 162 -2.89 -0.11 -11.74
C PHE A 162 -2.89 -1.60 -12.10
N TYR A 163 -1.74 -2.20 -12.43
CA TYR A 163 -1.72 -3.65 -12.69
C TYR A 163 -2.04 -4.46 -11.44
N LEU A 164 -1.58 -4.02 -10.27
CA LEU A 164 -1.86 -4.68 -9.01
C LEU A 164 -3.36 -4.68 -8.67
N THR A 165 -4.14 -3.66 -9.06
CA THR A 165 -5.58 -3.68 -8.80
C THR A 165 -6.30 -4.78 -9.56
N PHE A 166 -5.90 -5.12 -10.80
CA PHE A 166 -6.46 -6.27 -11.52
C PHE A 166 -6.19 -7.58 -10.78
N VAL A 167 -4.97 -7.73 -10.28
CA VAL A 167 -4.58 -8.91 -9.48
C VAL A 167 -5.47 -9.00 -8.23
N ILE A 168 -5.63 -7.90 -7.50
CA ILE A 168 -6.47 -7.86 -6.29
C ILE A 168 -7.93 -8.21 -6.61
N ILE A 169 -8.52 -7.62 -7.66
CA ILE A 169 -9.91 -7.89 -8.06
C ILE A 169 -10.07 -9.38 -8.44
N PHE A 170 -9.10 -9.95 -9.17
CA PHE A 170 -9.11 -11.37 -9.49
C PHE A 170 -9.08 -12.24 -8.23
N PHE A 171 -8.19 -11.96 -7.28
CA PHE A 171 -8.14 -12.71 -6.02
C PHE A 171 -9.41 -12.54 -5.18
N MET A 172 -10.04 -11.36 -5.20
CA MET A 172 -11.33 -11.14 -4.54
C MET A 172 -12.44 -11.98 -5.18
N ALA A 173 -12.54 -12.01 -6.51
CA ALA A 173 -13.53 -12.81 -7.23
C ALA A 173 -13.29 -14.32 -7.06
N ALA A 174 -12.02 -14.75 -7.10
CA ALA A 174 -11.65 -16.14 -6.90
C ALA A 174 -11.95 -16.61 -5.47
N ALA A 175 -11.71 -15.79 -4.45
CA ALA A 175 -11.97 -16.15 -3.04
C ALA A 175 -13.46 -16.38 -2.74
N SER A 176 -14.38 -15.74 -3.47
CA SER A 176 -15.82 -15.96 -3.32
C SER A 176 -16.34 -17.22 -4.02
N HIS A 177 -15.54 -17.86 -4.87
CA HIS A 177 -15.96 -19.02 -5.67
C HIS A 177 -15.15 -20.28 -5.37
N PHE A 178 -13.95 -20.15 -4.81
CA PHE A 178 -13.06 -21.26 -4.51
C PHE A 178 -12.47 -21.14 -3.09
N PRO A 179 -12.38 -22.24 -2.32
CA PRO A 179 -11.58 -22.28 -1.10
C PRO A 179 -10.09 -22.20 -1.48
N LEU A 180 -9.52 -20.99 -1.41
CA LEU A 180 -8.17 -20.70 -1.93
C LEU A 180 -7.03 -21.06 -0.96
N PHE A 181 -7.28 -21.12 0.35
CA PHE A 181 -6.22 -21.21 1.36
C PHE A 181 -6.61 -22.14 2.52
N GLY A 182 -6.56 -23.46 2.34
CA GLY A 182 -6.89 -24.44 3.39
C GLY A 182 -8.33 -24.96 3.32
N VAL A 183 -8.59 -26.13 3.94
CA VAL A 183 -9.81 -26.96 3.78
C VAL A 183 -11.10 -26.22 4.15
#